data_AF-A0A6N7ZYZ2-F1
#
_entry.id   AF-A0A6N7ZYZ2-F1
#
_cell.length_a   1.000
_cell.length_b   1.000
_cell.length_c   1.000
_cell.angle_alpha   90.00
_cell.angle_beta   90.00
_cell.angle_gamma   90.00
#
_symmetry.space_group_name_H-M   'P 1'
#
loop_
_entity.id
_entity.type
_entity.pdbx_description
1 polymer ?
#
loop_
_entity_poly.entity_id
_entity_poly.type
_entity_poly.pdbx_seq_one_letter_code
_entity_poly.pdbx_strand_id
1 'polypeptide(L)'
;MNAGDIIHVLVQVLIFLMASASIAVGWHRFGLLGEQPSLVHLRFGRIEALFVLKSLLLGFLFWFVFLLIFLLVSLLGSPIILMVVGVLAAIFAIPTFMRMSLILPATAVGQPLGLGESYVKSEGLGWRMFFANVFLSVPFAILMFLLAFGTFQLTESLPGFFILMKLLILWGLGQVIITVLGISVLTAGYRIMMENNSSAHN
;
A
#
# COMPACT_ATOMS: atom_id res chain seq x y z
N MET A 1 3.86 -10.98 26.97
CA MET A 1 2.98 -9.81 26.72
C MET A 1 1.88 -9.84 27.75
N ASN A 2 1.77 -8.76 28.50
CA ASN A 2 0.76 -8.65 29.56
C ASN A 2 -0.56 -8.18 28.91
N ALA A 3 -1.70 -8.36 29.59
CA ALA A 3 -3.00 -7.97 29.05
C ALA A 3 -3.06 -6.48 28.67
N GLY A 4 -2.39 -5.61 29.44
CA GLY A 4 -2.25 -4.19 29.14
C GLY A 4 -1.54 -3.90 27.82
N ASP A 5 -0.47 -4.65 27.51
CA ASP A 5 0.28 -4.49 26.26
C ASP A 5 -0.58 -4.86 25.05
N ILE A 6 -1.36 -5.94 25.17
CA ILE A 6 -2.27 -6.40 24.11
C ILE A 6 -3.32 -5.32 23.83
N ILE A 7 -3.97 -4.79 24.87
CA ILE A 7 -4.99 -3.74 24.72
C ILE A 7 -4.38 -2.51 24.05
N HIS A 8 -3.20 -2.07 24.49
CA HIS A 8 -2.51 -0.93 23.92
C HIS A 8 -2.23 -1.12 22.42
N VAL A 9 -1.70 -2.28 22.02
CA VAL A 9 -1.45 -2.61 20.61
C VAL A 9 -2.75 -2.61 19.80
N LEU A 10 -3.83 -3.21 20.32
CA LEU A 10 -5.12 -3.23 19.63
C LEU A 10 -5.68 -1.83 19.40
N VAL A 11 -5.59 -0.95 20.40
CA VAL A 11 -6.02 0.45 20.28
C VAL A 11 -5.20 1.18 19.22
N GLN A 12 -3.87 0.99 19.20
CA GLN A 12 -3.01 1.59 18.17
C GLN A 12 -3.35 1.12 16.76
N VAL A 13 -3.58 -0.18 16.58
CA VAL A 13 -3.98 -0.75 15.28
C VAL A 13 -5.32 -0.19 14.83
N LEU A 14 -6.30 -0.09 15.73
CA LEU A 14 -7.61 0.48 15.40
C LEU A 14 -7.50 1.95 14.97
N ILE A 15 -6.78 2.77 15.73
CA ILE A 15 -6.55 4.18 15.39
C ILE A 15 -5.85 4.30 14.04
N PHE A 16 -4.81 3.48 13.80
CA PHE A 16 -4.08 3.45 12.53
C PHE A 16 -4.97 3.08 11.35
N LEU A 17 -5.81 2.04 11.49
CA LEU A 17 -6.73 1.59 10.45
C LEU A 17 -7.78 2.66 10.13
N MET A 18 -8.34 3.30 11.16
CA MET A 18 -9.34 4.36 10.97
C MET A 18 -8.74 5.61 10.31
N ALA A 19 -7.58 6.05 10.77
CA ALA A 19 -6.88 7.21 10.21
C ALA A 19 -6.43 6.95 8.77
N SER A 20 -5.83 5.79 8.50
CA SER A 20 -5.37 5.42 7.16
C SER A 20 -6.53 5.30 6.17
N ALA A 21 -7.66 4.71 6.57
CA ALA A 21 -8.84 4.62 5.72
C ALA A 21 -9.44 5.99 5.40
N SER A 22 -9.57 6.88 6.41
CA SER A 22 -10.06 8.25 6.20
C SER A 22 -9.18 9.02 5.21
N ILE A 23 -7.86 8.94 5.37
CA ILE A 23 -6.90 9.60 4.49
C ILE A 23 -6.93 9.00 3.09
N ALA A 24 -6.92 7.67 2.96
CA ALA A 24 -6.91 6.99 1.67
C ALA A 24 -8.20 7.24 0.88
N VAL A 25 -9.37 7.16 1.53
CA VAL A 25 -10.66 7.47 0.91
C VAL A 25 -10.69 8.94 0.45
N GLY A 26 -10.27 9.88 1.31
CA GLY A 26 -10.17 11.29 0.96
C GLY A 26 -9.26 11.52 -0.26
N TRP A 27 -8.11 10.85 -0.31
CA TRP A 27 -7.17 10.95 -1.43
C TRP A 27 -7.75 10.41 -2.74
N HIS A 28 -8.41 9.25 -2.70
CA HIS A 28 -9.07 8.68 -3.86
C HIS A 28 -10.20 9.58 -4.39
N ARG A 29 -11.01 10.15 -3.49
CA ARG A 29 -12.10 11.08 -3.85
C ARG A 29 -11.57 12.40 -4.41
N PHE A 30 -10.52 12.96 -3.83
CA PHE A 30 -9.82 14.11 -4.40
C PHE A 30 -9.31 13.78 -5.80
N GLY A 31 -8.57 12.68 -5.95
CA GLY A 31 -7.95 12.30 -7.22
C GLY A 31 -8.93 11.87 -8.32
N LEU A 32 -10.14 11.42 -7.99
CA LEU A 32 -11.14 10.95 -8.96
C LEU A 32 -12.29 11.93 -9.17
N LEU A 33 -12.80 12.53 -8.11
CA LEU A 33 -13.99 13.39 -8.10
C LEU A 33 -13.64 14.88 -7.95
N GLY A 34 -12.40 15.23 -7.65
CA GLY A 34 -11.99 16.62 -7.40
C GLY A 34 -12.47 17.19 -6.06
N GLU A 35 -12.97 16.33 -5.15
CA GLU A 35 -13.42 16.77 -3.83
C GLU A 35 -12.26 17.25 -2.97
N GLN A 36 -12.34 18.48 -2.45
CA GLN A 36 -11.29 19.03 -1.60
C GLN A 36 -11.47 18.56 -0.14
N PRO A 37 -10.47 17.91 0.46
CA PRO A 37 -10.54 17.54 1.87
C PRO A 37 -10.48 18.79 2.76
N SER A 38 -11.23 18.76 3.87
CA SER A 38 -11.12 19.75 4.94
C SER A 38 -9.74 19.70 5.62
N LEU A 39 -9.30 20.81 6.23
CA LEU A 39 -8.00 20.91 6.93
C LEU A 39 -7.75 19.77 7.94
N VAL A 40 -8.81 19.31 8.61
CA VAL A 40 -8.83 18.07 9.37
C VAL A 40 -9.85 17.16 8.71
N HIS A 41 -9.39 16.06 8.10
CA HIS A 41 -10.26 15.09 7.43
C HIS A 41 -10.17 13.72 8.13
N LEU A 42 -10.79 13.65 9.30
CA LEU A 42 -11.06 12.41 10.02
C LEU A 42 -12.56 12.13 9.93
N ARG A 43 -12.95 11.34 8.94
CA ARG A 43 -14.31 10.85 8.79
C ARG A 43 -14.28 9.34 8.83
N PHE A 44 -15.17 8.75 9.62
CA PHE A 44 -15.33 7.31 9.66
C PHE A 44 -16.80 6.98 9.55
N GLY A 45 -17.23 6.67 8.33
CA GLY A 45 -18.58 6.25 8.01
C GLY A 45 -18.59 4.88 7.33
N ARG A 46 -19.68 4.61 6.61
CA ARG A 46 -19.89 3.34 5.91
C ARG A 46 -18.83 3.08 4.84
N ILE A 47 -18.40 4.11 4.12
CA ILE A 47 -17.44 3.98 3.00
C ILE A 47 -16.06 3.61 3.56
N GLU A 48 -15.60 4.29 4.60
CA GLU A 48 -14.31 4.03 5.25
C GLU A 48 -14.28 2.66 5.91
N ALA A 49 -15.38 2.25 6.56
CA ALA A 49 -15.50 0.89 7.11
C ALA A 49 -15.43 -0.20 6.01
N LEU A 50 -16.11 0.01 4.88
CA LEU A 50 -16.03 -0.90 3.73
C LEU A 50 -14.64 -0.90 3.10
N PHE A 51 -13.97 0.26 3.07
CA PHE A 51 -12.60 0.39 2.59
C PHE A 51 -11.63 -0.41 3.48
N VAL A 52 -11.73 -0.26 4.81
CA VAL A 52 -10.95 -1.07 5.77
C VAL A 52 -11.19 -2.55 5.55
N LEU A 53 -12.46 -2.98 5.47
CA LEU A 53 -12.81 -4.39 5.29
C LEU A 53 -12.22 -4.97 4.00
N LYS A 54 -12.34 -4.26 2.88
CA LYS A 54 -11.76 -4.70 1.60
C LYS A 54 -10.22 -4.67 1.62
N SER A 55 -9.62 -3.71 2.31
CA SER A 55 -8.16 -3.63 2.48
C SER A 55 -7.64 -4.81 3.31
N LEU A 56 -8.34 -5.15 4.40
CA LEU A 56 -8.04 -6.33 5.22
C LEU A 56 -8.25 -7.63 4.44
N LEU A 57 -9.33 -7.75 3.66
CA LEU A 57 -9.58 -8.91 2.81
C LEU A 57 -8.45 -9.10 1.77
N LEU A 58 -8.06 -8.02 1.09
CA LEU A 58 -6.94 -8.04 0.13
C LEU A 58 -5.62 -8.41 0.82
N GLY A 59 -5.31 -7.76 1.93
CA GLY A 59 -4.11 -8.04 2.72
C GLY A 59 -4.07 -9.49 3.20
N PHE A 60 -5.19 -10.02 3.68
CA PHE A 60 -5.34 -11.41 4.10
C PHE A 60 -5.17 -12.39 2.93
N LEU A 61 -5.80 -12.13 1.80
CA LEU A 61 -5.67 -12.97 0.59
C LEU A 61 -4.21 -13.01 0.11
N PHE A 62 -3.57 -11.84 0.06
CA PHE A 62 -2.17 -11.74 -0.34
C PHE A 62 -1.26 -12.47 0.64
N TRP A 63 -1.40 -12.20 1.94
CA TRP A 63 -0.64 -12.88 2.99
C TRP A 63 -0.83 -14.41 2.93
N PHE A 64 -2.06 -14.88 2.75
CA PHE A 64 -2.38 -16.31 2.67
C PHE A 64 -1.71 -16.99 1.48
N VAL A 65 -1.71 -16.35 0.29
CA VAL A 65 -1.02 -16.88 -0.90
C VAL A 65 0.48 -17.00 -0.65
N PHE A 66 1.12 -15.97 -0.07
CA PHE A 66 2.54 -16.01 0.27
C PHE A 66 2.86 -17.05 1.34
N LEU A 67 2.00 -17.20 2.35
CA LEU A 67 2.14 -18.23 3.37
C LEU A 67 2.14 -19.63 2.75
N LEU A 68 1.21 -19.92 1.84
CA LEU A 68 1.14 -21.21 1.15
C LEU A 68 2.40 -21.47 0.32
N ILE A 69 2.86 -20.49 -0.46
CA ILE A 69 4.09 -20.62 -1.25
C ILE A 69 5.29 -20.88 -0.32
N PHE A 70 5.40 -20.11 0.75
CA PHE A 70 6.48 -20.27 1.74
C PHE A 70 6.47 -21.67 2.36
N LEU A 71 5.30 -22.15 2.81
CA LEU A 71 5.16 -23.49 3.38
C LEU A 71 5.57 -24.57 2.38
N LEU A 72 5.06 -24.52 1.14
CA LEU A 72 5.39 -25.49 0.11
C LEU A 72 6.87 -25.53 -0.21
N VAL A 73 7.52 -24.37 -0.30
CA VAL A 73 8.95 -24.29 -0.64
C VAL A 73 9.84 -24.65 0.56
N SER A 74 9.39 -24.39 1.78
CA SER A 74 10.13 -24.76 3.00
C SER A 74 10.32 -26.28 3.12
N LEU A 75 9.38 -27.08 2.58
CA LEU A 75 9.49 -28.54 2.54
C LEU A 75 10.67 -29.04 1.68
N LEU A 76 11.18 -28.20 0.77
CA LEU A 76 12.33 -28.54 -0.08
C LEU A 76 13.68 -28.36 0.65
N GLY A 77 13.70 -27.74 1.83
CA GLY A 77 14.89 -27.63 2.69
C GLY A 77 16.04 -26.78 2.13
N SER A 78 15.87 -26.11 0.99
CA SER A 78 16.91 -25.29 0.34
C SER A 78 16.61 -23.79 0.47
N PRO A 79 17.45 -23.02 1.19
CA PRO A 79 17.32 -21.57 1.29
C PRO A 79 17.39 -20.84 -0.05
N ILE A 80 18.19 -21.37 -1.00
CA ILE A 80 18.33 -20.76 -2.34
C ILE A 80 17.03 -20.93 -3.12
N ILE A 81 16.42 -22.12 -3.09
CA ILE A 81 15.13 -22.37 -3.75
C ILE A 81 14.05 -21.47 -3.13
N LEU A 82 14.04 -21.32 -1.80
CA LEU A 82 13.14 -20.42 -1.10
C LEU A 82 13.28 -18.97 -1.57
N MET A 83 14.51 -18.48 -1.71
CA MET A 83 14.79 -17.13 -2.20
C MET A 83 14.29 -16.96 -3.64
N VAL A 84 14.65 -17.88 -4.55
CA VAL A 84 14.29 -17.79 -5.97
C VAL A 84 12.78 -17.85 -6.16
N VAL A 85 12.11 -18.82 -5.54
CA VAL A 85 10.65 -18.96 -5.65
C VAL A 85 9.95 -17.76 -5.00
N GLY A 86 10.46 -17.25 -3.87
CA GLY A 86 9.92 -16.06 -3.22
C GLY A 86 10.00 -14.81 -4.12
N VAL A 87 11.12 -14.60 -4.80
CA VAL A 87 11.30 -13.49 -5.74
C VAL A 87 10.37 -13.63 -6.94
N LEU A 88 10.29 -14.81 -7.55
CA LEU A 88 9.38 -15.07 -8.67
C LEU A 88 7.91 -14.86 -8.25
N ALA A 89 7.52 -15.41 -7.09
CA ALA A 89 6.19 -15.20 -6.53
C ALA A 89 5.89 -13.70 -6.36
N ALA A 90 6.82 -12.91 -5.82
CA ALA A 90 6.64 -11.47 -5.69
C ALA A 90 6.47 -10.76 -7.04
N ILE A 91 7.30 -11.09 -8.03
CA ILE A 91 7.26 -10.50 -9.38
C ILE A 91 5.88 -10.70 -10.04
N PHE A 92 5.26 -11.86 -9.89
CA PHE A 92 3.94 -12.14 -10.50
C PHE A 92 2.75 -11.77 -9.60
N ALA A 93 2.91 -11.86 -8.28
CA ALA A 93 1.85 -11.57 -7.33
C ALA A 93 1.60 -10.06 -7.20
N ILE A 94 2.63 -9.22 -7.22
CA ILE A 94 2.46 -7.76 -7.04
C ILE A 94 1.59 -7.14 -8.16
N PRO A 95 1.84 -7.36 -9.47
CA PRO A 95 0.99 -6.83 -10.53
C PRO A 95 -0.46 -7.32 -10.44
N THR A 96 -0.64 -8.60 -10.05
CA THR A 96 -1.95 -9.21 -9.84
C THR A 96 -2.68 -8.57 -8.67
N PHE A 97 -1.97 -8.35 -7.56
CA PHE A 97 -2.49 -7.70 -6.37
C PHE A 97 -2.88 -6.24 -6.63
N MET A 98 -2.08 -5.50 -7.41
CA MET A 98 -2.41 -4.14 -7.83
C MET A 98 -3.72 -4.07 -8.62
N ARG A 99 -3.97 -5.02 -9.54
CA ARG A 99 -5.23 -5.12 -10.28
C ARG A 99 -6.43 -5.38 -9.38
N MET A 100 -6.28 -6.28 -8.40
CA MET A 100 -7.34 -6.56 -7.42
C MET A 100 -7.56 -5.39 -6.45
N SER A 101 -6.51 -4.60 -6.19
CA SER A 101 -6.57 -3.42 -5.31
C SER A 101 -7.36 -2.26 -5.90
N LEU A 102 -7.73 -2.29 -7.19
CA LEU A 102 -8.60 -1.29 -7.81
C LEU A 102 -10.04 -1.29 -7.25
N ILE A 103 -10.43 -2.32 -6.49
CA ILE A 103 -11.67 -2.26 -5.68
C ILE A 103 -11.62 -1.18 -4.60
N LEU A 104 -10.43 -0.76 -4.15
CA LEU A 104 -10.25 0.23 -3.10
C LEU A 104 -10.67 1.63 -3.57
N PRO A 105 -10.12 2.18 -4.68
CA PRO A 105 -10.59 3.45 -5.23
C PRO A 105 -12.06 3.38 -5.65
N ALA A 106 -12.53 2.25 -6.22
CA ALA A 106 -13.95 2.05 -6.53
C ALA A 106 -14.84 2.23 -5.29
N THR A 107 -14.43 1.65 -4.16
CA THR A 107 -15.15 1.74 -2.89
C THR A 107 -15.15 3.17 -2.35
N ALA A 108 -14.02 3.88 -2.45
CA ALA A 108 -13.90 5.27 -2.00
C ALA A 108 -14.86 6.23 -2.73
N VAL A 109 -15.13 5.97 -4.02
CA VAL A 109 -16.11 6.73 -4.82
C VAL A 109 -17.53 6.14 -4.77
N GLY A 110 -17.76 5.08 -4.00
CA GLY A 110 -19.07 4.46 -3.82
C GLY A 110 -19.53 3.60 -5.00
N GLN A 111 -18.64 3.19 -5.90
CA GLN A 111 -18.96 2.31 -7.02
C GLN A 111 -18.85 0.83 -6.62
N PRO A 112 -19.87 0.00 -6.93
CA PRO A 112 -19.79 -1.43 -6.69
C PRO A 112 -18.81 -2.06 -7.67
N LEU A 113 -17.67 -2.55 -7.16
CA LEU A 113 -16.70 -3.34 -7.93
C LEU A 113 -16.26 -4.56 -7.11
N GLY A 114 -16.42 -5.74 -7.70
CA GLY A 114 -15.98 -7.02 -7.12
C GLY A 114 -14.52 -7.35 -7.47
N LEU A 115 -13.91 -8.31 -6.76
CA LEU A 115 -12.52 -8.75 -7.00
C LEU A 115 -12.30 -9.32 -8.41
N GLY A 116 -13.17 -10.24 -8.83
CA GLY A 116 -13.07 -10.86 -10.16
C GLY A 116 -13.31 -9.86 -11.28
N GLU A 117 -14.30 -9.00 -11.11
CA GLU A 117 -14.61 -7.91 -12.05
C GLU A 117 -13.45 -6.91 -12.15
N SER A 118 -12.88 -6.50 -11.01
CA SER A 118 -11.69 -5.65 -10.93
C SER A 118 -10.52 -6.27 -11.69
N TYR A 119 -10.31 -7.58 -11.56
CA TYR A 119 -9.26 -8.27 -12.30
C TYR A 119 -9.55 -8.21 -13.81
N VAL A 120 -10.71 -8.67 -14.26
CA VAL A 120 -11.06 -8.69 -15.70
C VAL A 120 -11.01 -7.29 -16.32
N LYS A 121 -11.63 -6.29 -15.69
CA LYS A 121 -11.68 -4.91 -16.21
C LYS A 121 -10.31 -4.21 -16.25
N SER A 122 -9.34 -4.68 -15.48
CA SER A 122 -7.99 -4.11 -15.41
C SER A 122 -6.95 -4.88 -16.22
N GLU A 123 -7.39 -5.64 -17.23
CA GLU A 123 -6.48 -6.35 -18.13
C GLU A 123 -5.44 -5.42 -18.77
N GLY A 124 -4.19 -5.87 -18.78
CA GLY A 124 -3.06 -5.08 -19.26
C GLY A 124 -2.56 -3.96 -18.32
N LEU A 125 -3.26 -3.64 -17.22
CA LEU A 125 -2.86 -2.56 -16.31
C LEU A 125 -1.86 -2.98 -15.23
N GLY A 126 -1.85 -4.25 -14.82
CA GLY A 126 -1.03 -4.72 -13.68
C GLY A 126 0.46 -4.37 -13.81
N TRP A 127 1.07 -4.71 -14.95
CA TRP A 127 2.48 -4.40 -15.20
C TRP A 127 2.74 -2.90 -15.36
N ARG A 128 1.81 -2.17 -15.98
CA ARG A 128 1.92 -0.71 -16.12
C ARG A 128 1.91 -0.03 -14.77
N MET A 129 1.02 -0.44 -13.87
CA MET A 129 0.95 0.05 -12.50
C MET A 129 2.19 -0.33 -11.68
N PHE A 130 2.68 -1.57 -11.83
CA PHE A 130 3.90 -2.02 -11.17
C PHE A 130 5.10 -1.14 -11.57
N PHE A 131 5.35 -0.96 -12.87
CA PHE A 131 6.44 -0.13 -13.33
C PHE A 131 6.25 1.34 -12.95
N ALA A 132 5.03 1.88 -13.04
CA ALA A 132 4.75 3.24 -12.57
C ALA A 132 5.12 3.40 -11.08
N ASN A 133 4.75 2.45 -10.23
CA ASN A 133 5.09 2.48 -8.82
C ASN A 133 6.61 2.38 -8.58
N VAL A 134 7.30 1.51 -9.31
CA VAL A 134 8.77 1.38 -9.23
C VAL A 134 9.45 2.66 -9.68
N PHE A 135 9.14 3.18 -10.87
CA PHE A 135 9.76 4.39 -11.41
C PHE A 135 9.49 5.63 -10.55
N LEU A 136 8.29 5.75 -9.98
CA LEU A 136 7.99 6.84 -9.05
C LEU A 136 8.71 6.66 -7.71
N SER A 137 8.85 5.45 -7.19
CA SER A 137 9.43 5.19 -5.88
C SER A 137 10.96 5.23 -5.87
N VAL A 138 11.63 4.85 -6.96
CA VAL A 138 13.10 4.72 -7.03
C VAL A 138 13.83 6.04 -6.71
N PRO A 139 13.47 7.20 -7.30
CA PRO A 139 14.12 8.47 -6.97
C PRO A 139 14.01 8.83 -5.49
N PHE A 140 12.83 8.60 -4.88
CA PHE A 140 12.64 8.82 -3.45
C PHE A 140 13.43 7.82 -2.63
N ALA A 141 13.46 6.54 -3.00
CA ALA A 141 14.26 5.53 -2.30
C ALA A 141 15.76 5.89 -2.32
N ILE A 142 16.28 6.36 -3.47
CA ILE A 142 17.66 6.84 -3.59
C ILE A 142 17.88 8.07 -2.71
N LEU A 143 16.99 9.06 -2.76
CA LEU A 143 17.08 10.25 -1.93
C LEU A 143 17.09 9.90 -0.43
N MET A 144 16.16 9.04 0.00
CA MET A 144 16.07 8.58 1.39
C MET A 144 17.32 7.81 1.81
N PHE A 145 17.88 6.98 0.92
CA PHE A 145 19.13 6.27 1.16
C PHE A 145 20.31 7.23 1.31
N LEU A 146 20.44 8.21 0.42
CA LEU A 146 21.50 9.23 0.48
C LEU A 146 21.39 10.09 1.75
N LEU A 147 20.17 10.48 2.13
CA LEU A 147 19.93 11.20 3.38
C LEU A 147 20.28 10.32 4.58
N ALA A 148 19.85 9.06 4.62
CA ALA A 148 20.19 8.14 5.71
C ALA A 148 21.71 7.94 5.82
N PHE A 149 22.40 7.75 4.71
CA PHE A 149 23.85 7.57 4.68
C PHE A 149 24.59 8.83 5.13
N GLY A 150 24.28 9.99 4.53
CA GLY A 150 24.92 11.26 4.90
C GLY A 150 24.64 11.65 6.34
N THR A 151 23.45 11.33 6.86
CA THR A 151 23.11 11.60 8.24
C THR A 151 23.83 10.73 9.24
N PHE A 152 24.13 9.46 8.91
CA PHE A 152 24.90 8.54 9.74
C PHE A 152 26.33 9.03 9.94
N GLN A 153 26.98 9.50 8.88
CA GLN A 153 28.37 10.01 8.91
C GLN A 153 28.53 11.28 9.76
N LEU A 154 27.47 12.07 9.95
CA LEU A 154 27.50 13.34 10.68
C LEU A 154 27.17 13.21 12.17
N THR A 155 27.11 11.99 12.70
CA THR A 155 26.51 11.72 14.02
C THR A 155 27.51 11.45 15.15
N GLU A 156 28.81 11.55 14.90
CA GLU A 156 29.86 11.17 15.86
C GLU A 156 29.83 11.97 17.18
N SER A 157 29.10 13.09 17.23
CA SER A 157 29.02 13.99 18.41
C SER A 157 27.62 14.09 19.05
N LEU A 158 26.60 13.42 18.53
CA LEU A 158 25.23 13.54 19.05
C LEU A 158 24.90 12.45 20.09
N PRO A 159 24.19 12.80 21.18
CA PRO A 159 23.63 11.81 22.09
C PRO A 159 22.69 10.84 21.36
N GLY A 160 22.76 9.54 21.70
CA GLY A 160 22.04 8.47 20.99
C GLY A 160 20.54 8.69 20.80
N PHE A 161 19.88 9.40 21.73
CA PHE A 161 18.47 9.77 21.62
C PHE A 161 18.17 10.63 20.38
N PHE A 162 19.00 11.63 20.08
CA PHE A 162 18.80 12.50 18.91
C PHE A 162 19.03 11.76 17.60
N ILE A 163 19.95 10.79 17.60
CA ILE A 163 20.19 9.88 16.47
C ILE A 163 18.93 9.07 16.17
N LEU A 164 18.37 8.43 17.21
CA LEU A 164 17.17 7.62 17.08
C LEU A 164 15.98 8.44 16.59
N MET A 165 15.74 9.62 17.18
CA MET A 165 14.62 10.48 16.78
C MET A 165 14.73 10.93 15.32
N LYS A 166 15.94 11.28 14.87
CA LYS A 166 16.21 11.64 13.47
C LYS A 166 15.92 10.49 12.51
N LEU A 167 16.38 9.27 12.84
CA LEU A 167 16.13 8.08 12.01
C LEU A 167 14.65 7.73 11.96
N LEU A 168 13.92 7.86 13.08
CA LEU A 168 12.49 7.61 13.13
C LEU A 168 11.71 8.59 12.26
N ILE A 169 12.03 9.89 12.32
CA ILE A 169 11.40 10.92 11.47
C ILE A 169 11.67 10.62 10.00
N LEU A 170 12.93 10.34 9.65
CA LEU A 170 13.33 10.05 8.27
C LEU A 170 12.60 8.81 7.74
N TRP A 171 12.59 7.72 8.51
CA TRP A 171 11.89 6.50 8.13
C TRP A 171 10.37 6.72 7.98
N GLY A 172 9.76 7.45 8.92
CA GLY A 172 8.33 7.78 8.87
C GLY A 172 7.96 8.61 7.65
N LEU A 173 8.73 9.65 7.32
CA LEU A 173 8.51 10.47 6.12
C LEU A 173 8.64 9.64 4.83
N GLY A 174 9.67 8.79 4.75
CA GLY A 174 9.85 7.88 3.62
C GLY A 174 8.66 6.95 3.45
N GLN A 175 8.18 6.36 4.53
CA GLN A 175 7.03 5.47 4.53
C GLN A 175 5.76 6.18 4.05
N VAL A 176 5.50 7.41 4.50
CA VAL A 176 4.35 8.21 4.06
C VAL A 176 4.43 8.52 2.57
N ILE A 177 5.60 8.94 2.06
CA ILE A 177 5.79 9.24 0.63
C ILE A 177 5.50 8.01 -0.22
N ILE A 178 6.10 6.87 0.11
CA ILE A 178 5.89 5.61 -0.65
C ILE A 178 4.42 5.20 -0.62
N THR A 179 3.75 5.37 0.52
CA THR A 179 2.32 5.06 0.66
C THR A 179 1.48 5.96 -0.24
N VAL A 180 1.72 7.28 -0.25
CA VAL A 180 1.01 8.25 -1.09
C VAL A 180 1.23 7.96 -2.57
N LEU A 181 2.46 7.60 -2.97
CA LEU A 181 2.75 7.19 -4.35
C LEU A 181 1.98 5.93 -4.73
N GLY A 182 1.95 4.92 -3.86
CA GLY A 182 1.18 3.69 -4.08
C GLY A 182 -0.31 3.96 -4.25
N ILE A 183 -0.91 4.77 -3.36
CA ILE A 183 -2.32 5.19 -3.46
C ILE A 183 -2.56 5.98 -4.76
N SER A 184 -1.63 6.84 -5.16
CA SER A 184 -1.72 7.63 -6.39
C SER A 184 -1.70 6.76 -7.64
N VAL A 185 -0.84 5.73 -7.68
CA VAL A 185 -0.81 4.74 -8.78
C VAL A 185 -2.10 3.95 -8.84
N LEU A 186 -2.66 3.51 -7.70
CA LEU A 186 -3.95 2.83 -7.67
C LEU A 186 -5.08 3.74 -8.19
N THR A 187 -5.07 5.03 -7.79
CA THR A 187 -6.07 6.02 -8.23
C THR A 187 -6.00 6.26 -9.73
N ALA A 188 -4.79 6.48 -10.27
CA ALA A 188 -4.57 6.66 -11.69
C ALA A 188 -4.92 5.40 -12.49
N GLY A 189 -4.55 4.22 -11.99
CA GLY A 189 -4.90 2.93 -12.58
C GLY A 189 -6.42 2.74 -12.67
N TYR A 190 -7.16 3.14 -11.63
CA TYR A 190 -8.62 3.10 -11.64
C TYR A 190 -9.24 4.04 -12.68
N ARG A 191 -8.69 5.26 -12.79
CA ARG A 191 -9.12 6.23 -13.80
C ARG A 191 -8.94 5.68 -15.23
N ILE A 192 -7.76 5.14 -15.53
CA ILE A 192 -7.47 4.54 -16.85
C ILE A 192 -8.40 3.35 -17.12
N MET A 193 -8.67 2.52 -16.10
CA MET A 193 -9.61 1.40 -16.22
C MET A 193 -11.01 1.90 -16.59
N MET A 194 -11.50 2.97 -15.96
CA MET A 194 -12.80 3.58 -16.26
C MET A 194 -12.87 4.14 -17.70
N GLU A 195 -11.80 4.80 -18.14
CA GLU A 195 -11.68 5.34 -19.50
C GLU A 195 -11.73 4.23 -20.56
N ASN A 196 -10.92 3.18 -20.40
CA ASN A 196 -10.89 2.04 -21.34
C ASN A 196 -12.26 1.34 -21.46
N ASN A 197 -12.98 1.17 -20.35
CA ASN A 197 -14.30 0.54 -20.38
C ASN A 197 -15.36 1.44 -21.02
N SER A 198 -15.24 2.76 -20.89
CA SER A 198 -16.16 3.71 -21.54
C SER A 198 -15.96 3.75 -23.05
N SER A 199 -14.71 3.63 -23.52
CA SER A 199 -14.38 3.59 -24.96
C SER A 199 -14.85 2.31 -25.66
N ALA A 200 -15.04 1.20 -24.95
CA ALA A 200 -15.49 -0.07 -25.53
C ALA A 200 -17.00 -0.12 -25.84
N HIS A 201 -17.76 0.89 -25.40
CA HIS A 201 -19.22 1.00 -25.59
C HIS A 201 -19.64 2.04 -26.63
N ASN A 202 -18.68 2.69 -27.29
CA ASN A 202 -18.89 3.62 -28.42
C ASN A 202 -18.38 2.99 -29.72
#